data_AF-A0A953BGG3-F1
#
_entry.id   AF-A0A953BGG3-F1
#
_cell.length_a   1.000
_cell.length_b   1.000
_cell.length_c   1.000
_cell.angle_alpha   90.00
_cell.angle_beta   90.00
_cell.angle_gamma   90.00
#
_symmetry.space_group_name_H-M   'P 1'
#
loop_
_entity.id
_entity.type
_entity.pdbx_description
1 polymer ?
#
loop_
_entity_poly.entity_id
_entity_poly.type
_entity_poly.pdbx_seq_one_letter_code
_entity_poly.pdbx_strand_id
1 'polypeptide(L)'
;MNQGHSLSRSASVLVGSSAFIAAAAYLGVGWLRELTLGLPVGVWLILAAMAAEWLTSKSRNAQEVSARADRALAFPRFAHVPGRALAAVWEAARSAARTLRVPPSSFASLEDRMTARVARRSTSTHPIRIGLDAGPDTRRALMDAESSLDVEWVILSPSADDQAAIRRHNLDALLRTSGEGPGLPMRVVSREYPEREAAWYDWSTPRPLTYAAVFPVRVDVSRVTLESVDLARDLQANLLASTLRAAAVLSRCPARLRLSDHLTGRSPSARRDETVRTPNSLADRSMLELVSALVASGSDPSPVARAAGRVVSAWLASTEAWLDLDLRRKGVEAALSVVGEEPEILLRAAAVRLAMFEDDAAFDLFRTAERIIRSGTHPTLEEHLAFLQAELELGSPNPLTLGRVASGICLVCATSPREKVAFIRGDIMDDVRHSAWLVGRDQDRQVLREVFSLMGADQPNPTLWELRDAA
;
A
#
# COMPACT_ATOMS: atom_id res chain seq x y z
N MET A 1 29.20 -16.74 -38.19
CA MET A 1 29.06 -18.18 -37.88
C MET A 1 28.29 -18.48 -36.58
N ASN A 2 27.49 -17.57 -36.00
CA ASN A 2 26.73 -17.83 -34.74
C ASN A 2 25.28 -18.34 -34.91
N GLN A 3 24.75 -18.44 -36.13
CA GLN A 3 23.35 -18.87 -36.35
C GLN A 3 23.13 -20.38 -36.13
N GLY A 4 24.17 -21.22 -36.25
CA GLY A 4 24.04 -22.68 -36.07
C GLY A 4 23.76 -23.10 -34.62
N HIS A 5 24.24 -22.34 -33.63
CA HIS A 5 24.08 -22.70 -32.21
C HIS A 5 22.71 -22.34 -31.61
N SER A 6 22.00 -21.35 -32.17
CA SER A 6 20.67 -20.95 -31.66
C SER A 6 19.57 -21.93 -32.06
N LEU A 7 19.64 -22.47 -33.28
CA LEU A 7 18.72 -23.49 -33.77
C LEU A 7 18.82 -24.79 -32.97
N SER A 8 20.04 -25.21 -32.64
CA SER A 8 20.30 -26.41 -31.84
C SER A 8 19.71 -26.31 -30.42
N ARG A 9 19.84 -25.16 -29.75
CA ARG A 9 19.28 -24.98 -28.39
C ARG A 9 17.76 -24.96 -28.37
N SER A 10 17.14 -24.25 -29.31
CA SER A 10 15.67 -24.17 -29.39
C SER A 10 15.05 -25.53 -29.68
N ALA A 11 15.68 -26.33 -30.55
CA ALA A 11 15.28 -27.71 -30.81
C ALA A 11 15.42 -28.59 -29.56
N SER A 12 16.53 -28.48 -28.82
CA SER A 12 16.74 -29.24 -27.57
C SER A 12 15.73 -28.89 -26.48
N VAL A 13 15.35 -27.61 -26.32
CA VAL A 13 14.33 -27.19 -25.35
C VAL A 13 12.95 -27.67 -25.75
N LEU A 14 12.59 -27.59 -27.04
CA LEU A 14 11.32 -28.12 -27.54
C LEU A 14 11.22 -29.63 -27.33
N VAL A 15 12.25 -30.40 -27.73
CA VAL A 15 12.29 -31.86 -27.57
C VAL A 15 12.27 -32.23 -26.09
N GLY A 16 13.07 -31.56 -25.25
CA GLY A 16 13.11 -31.80 -23.82
C GLY A 16 11.79 -31.50 -23.11
N SER A 17 11.15 -30.37 -23.44
CA SER A 17 9.85 -29.98 -22.87
C SER A 17 8.76 -30.94 -23.33
N SER A 18 8.77 -31.35 -24.59
CA SER A 18 7.81 -32.30 -25.15
C SER A 18 7.98 -33.69 -24.52
N ALA A 19 9.22 -34.17 -24.38
CA ALA A 19 9.52 -35.45 -23.73
C ALA A 19 9.14 -35.45 -22.24
N PHE A 20 9.42 -34.35 -21.52
CA PHE A 20 9.04 -34.19 -20.13
C PHE A 20 7.52 -34.23 -19.94
N ILE A 21 6.78 -33.50 -20.78
CA ILE A 21 5.32 -33.46 -20.72
C ILE A 21 4.70 -34.78 -21.14
N ALA A 22 5.26 -35.45 -22.16
CA ALA A 22 4.84 -36.78 -22.55
C ALA A 22 5.07 -37.80 -21.42
N ALA A 23 6.23 -37.77 -20.78
CA ALA A 23 6.56 -38.65 -19.64
C ALA A 23 5.66 -38.37 -18.43
N ALA A 24 5.42 -37.11 -18.09
CA ALA A 24 4.48 -36.75 -17.02
C ALA A 24 3.05 -37.22 -17.34
N ALA A 25 2.57 -37.00 -18.57
CA ALA A 25 1.27 -37.49 -19.01
C ALA A 25 1.17 -39.03 -19.04
N TYR A 26 2.29 -39.73 -19.25
CA TYR A 26 2.38 -41.20 -19.16
C TYR A 26 2.34 -41.71 -17.72
N LEU A 27 2.98 -40.99 -16.79
CA LEU A 27 2.99 -41.28 -15.35
C LEU A 27 1.66 -40.94 -14.64
N GLY A 28 0.57 -40.74 -15.40
CA GLY A 28 -0.77 -40.52 -14.86
C GLY A 28 -1.09 -39.08 -14.49
N VAL A 29 -0.27 -38.11 -14.92
CA VAL A 29 -0.55 -36.68 -14.73
C VAL A 29 -1.63 -36.23 -15.73
N GLY A 30 -2.88 -36.64 -15.46
CA GLY A 30 -4.02 -36.54 -16.39
C GLY A 30 -4.38 -35.12 -16.81
N TRP A 31 -4.10 -34.13 -15.96
CA TRP A 31 -4.42 -32.71 -16.22
C TRP A 31 -3.64 -32.11 -17.39
N LEU A 32 -2.50 -32.68 -17.78
CA LEU A 32 -1.76 -32.24 -18.97
C LEU A 32 -2.58 -32.43 -20.25
N ARG A 33 -3.59 -33.30 -20.22
CA ARG A 33 -4.51 -33.57 -21.33
C ARG A 33 -5.78 -32.71 -21.29
N GLU A 34 -6.05 -32.01 -20.19
CA GLU A 34 -7.20 -31.12 -20.08
C GLU A 34 -7.06 -29.95 -21.05
N LEU A 35 -8.16 -29.58 -21.72
CA LEU A 35 -8.16 -28.53 -22.71
C LEU A 35 -8.35 -27.17 -22.04
N THR A 36 -7.38 -26.29 -22.22
CA THR A 36 -7.46 -24.87 -21.87
C THR A 36 -7.33 -24.05 -23.15
N LEU A 37 -8.33 -23.22 -23.47
CA LEU A 37 -8.36 -22.42 -24.71
C LEU A 37 -8.20 -23.29 -25.98
N GLY A 38 -8.77 -24.50 -25.98
CA GLY A 38 -8.75 -25.41 -27.13
C GLY A 38 -7.47 -26.23 -27.32
N LEU A 39 -6.47 -26.08 -26.46
CA LEU A 39 -5.24 -26.89 -26.49
C LEU A 39 -5.00 -27.57 -25.13
N PRO A 40 -4.38 -28.77 -25.11
CA PRO A 40 -3.99 -29.42 -23.86
C PRO A 40 -3.03 -28.55 -23.04
N VAL A 41 -3.17 -28.54 -21.71
CA VAL A 41 -2.27 -27.76 -20.82
C VAL A 41 -0.80 -28.11 -21.08
N GLY A 42 -0.49 -29.37 -21.41
CA GLY A 42 0.85 -29.78 -21.79
C GLY A 42 1.42 -28.98 -22.98
N VAL A 43 0.60 -28.70 -24.00
CA VAL A 43 1.03 -27.89 -25.16
C VAL A 43 1.35 -26.46 -24.74
N TRP A 44 0.53 -25.88 -23.86
CA TRP A 44 0.79 -24.53 -23.32
C TRP A 44 2.10 -24.44 -22.54
N LEU A 45 2.45 -25.49 -21.78
CA LEU A 45 3.71 -25.54 -21.05
C LEU A 45 4.93 -25.68 -21.98
N ILE A 46 4.82 -26.44 -23.08
CA ILE A 46 5.86 -26.47 -24.12
C ILE A 46 6.03 -25.08 -24.74
N LEU A 47 4.93 -24.41 -25.09
CA LEU A 47 4.96 -23.05 -25.65
C LEU A 47 5.56 -22.05 -24.64
N ALA A 48 5.26 -22.19 -23.36
CA ALA A 48 5.84 -21.37 -22.29
C ALA A 48 7.35 -21.59 -22.17
N ALA A 49 7.82 -22.84 -22.21
CA ALA A 49 9.24 -23.18 -22.17
C ALA A 49 9.99 -22.63 -23.38
N MET A 50 9.40 -22.75 -24.58
CA MET A 50 9.94 -22.16 -25.80
C MET A 50 9.99 -20.62 -25.74
N ALA A 51 8.92 -19.99 -25.24
CA ALA A 51 8.87 -18.54 -25.07
C ALA A 51 9.93 -18.05 -24.07
N ALA A 52 10.14 -18.79 -22.98
CA ALA A 52 11.17 -18.49 -21.99
C ALA A 52 12.58 -18.58 -22.60
N GLU A 53 12.89 -19.61 -23.39
CA GLU A 53 14.18 -19.76 -24.05
C GLU A 53 14.41 -18.68 -25.12
N TRP A 54 13.36 -18.31 -25.86
CA TRP A 54 13.44 -17.20 -26.80
C TRP A 54 13.75 -15.88 -26.09
N LEU A 55 13.13 -15.62 -24.95
CA LEU A 55 13.39 -14.43 -24.14
C LEU A 55 14.80 -14.39 -23.54
N THR A 56 15.31 -15.53 -23.04
CA THR A 56 16.69 -15.60 -22.52
C THR A 56 17.73 -15.45 -23.62
N SER A 57 17.49 -16.00 -24.80
CA SER A 57 18.36 -15.80 -25.97
C SER A 57 18.35 -14.34 -26.41
N LYS A 58 17.18 -13.70 -26.48
CA LYS A 58 17.05 -12.29 -26.85
C LYS A 58 17.65 -11.36 -25.79
N SER A 59 17.51 -11.67 -24.51
CA SER A 59 18.11 -10.86 -23.43
C SER A 59 19.63 -10.95 -23.40
N ARG A 60 20.21 -12.12 -23.70
CA ARG A 60 21.67 -12.28 -23.84
C ARG A 60 22.21 -11.44 -25.00
N ASN A 61 21.53 -11.49 -26.14
CA ASN A 61 21.89 -10.65 -27.29
C ASN A 61 21.70 -9.15 -26.98
N ALA A 62 20.67 -8.78 -26.22
CA ALA A 62 20.44 -7.40 -25.80
C ALA A 62 21.48 -6.92 -24.77
N GLN A 63 21.97 -7.76 -23.86
CA GLN A 63 23.07 -7.44 -22.95
C GLN A 63 24.40 -7.22 -23.68
N GLU A 64 24.69 -8.02 -24.71
CA GLU A 64 25.88 -7.83 -25.56
C GLU A 64 25.81 -6.52 -26.39
N VAL A 65 24.61 -6.09 -26.78
CA VAL A 65 24.39 -4.82 -27.48
C VAL A 65 24.37 -3.63 -26.51
N SER A 66 23.80 -3.79 -25.32
CA SER A 66 23.72 -2.72 -24.30
C SER A 66 25.07 -2.38 -23.69
N ALA A 67 26.04 -3.31 -23.68
CA ALA A 67 27.43 -3.00 -23.31
C ALA A 67 28.15 -2.08 -24.32
N ARG A 68 27.54 -1.82 -25.48
CA ARG A 68 28.09 -0.94 -26.54
C ARG A 68 27.22 0.28 -26.86
N ALA A 69 26.01 0.36 -26.33
CA ALA A 69 25.02 1.37 -26.70
C ALA A 69 24.43 2.07 -25.48
N ASP A 70 25.28 2.77 -24.72
CA ASP A 70 24.85 3.75 -23.72
C ASP A 70 24.38 5.08 -24.34
N ARG A 71 24.17 5.14 -25.65
CA ARG A 71 23.54 6.30 -26.31
C ARG A 71 22.55 5.85 -27.38
N ALA A 72 21.28 6.19 -27.12
CA ALA A 72 20.19 6.38 -28.07
C ALA A 72 19.83 5.19 -28.98
N LEU A 73 18.69 4.56 -28.67
CA LEU A 73 17.57 4.38 -29.60
C LEU A 73 16.43 3.65 -28.85
N ALA A 74 15.32 4.36 -28.63
CA ALA A 74 14.09 3.80 -28.10
C ALA A 74 13.56 2.74 -29.08
N PHE A 75 13.73 1.46 -28.76
CA PHE A 75 13.11 0.39 -29.52
C PHE A 75 11.57 0.49 -29.40
N PRO A 76 10.83 0.26 -30.50
CA PRO A 76 9.39 0.49 -30.55
C PRO A 76 8.60 -0.47 -29.65
N ARG A 77 7.37 -0.03 -29.31
CA ARG A 77 6.27 -0.60 -28.47
C ARG A 77 5.90 -2.10 -28.65
N PHE A 78 6.72 -2.93 -29.28
CA PHE A 78 6.48 -4.37 -29.45
C PHE A 78 6.92 -5.23 -28.26
N ALA A 79 7.57 -4.65 -27.25
CA ALA A 79 7.92 -5.37 -26.01
C ALA A 79 6.70 -5.76 -25.16
N HIS A 80 5.53 -5.16 -25.37
CA HIS A 80 4.33 -5.42 -24.57
C HIS A 80 3.62 -6.74 -24.92
N VAL A 81 3.72 -7.19 -26.18
CA VAL A 81 3.05 -8.41 -26.67
C VAL A 81 3.56 -9.67 -25.97
N PRO A 82 4.89 -9.93 -25.86
CA PRO A 82 5.37 -11.11 -25.16
C PRO A 82 5.04 -11.08 -23.67
N GLY A 83 5.11 -9.91 -23.02
CA GLY A 83 4.77 -9.76 -21.60
C GLY A 83 3.31 -10.11 -21.30
N ARG A 84 2.37 -9.62 -22.12
CA ARG A 84 0.95 -9.97 -22.01
C ARG A 84 0.67 -11.44 -22.29
N ALA A 85 1.34 -12.04 -23.28
CA ALA A 85 1.21 -13.46 -23.58
C ALA A 85 1.68 -14.33 -22.40
N LEU A 86 2.84 -14.02 -21.81
CA LEU A 86 3.35 -14.73 -20.63
C LEU A 86 2.44 -14.51 -19.40
N ALA A 87 1.93 -13.30 -19.20
CA ALA A 87 0.99 -13.03 -18.12
C ALA A 87 -0.30 -13.83 -18.29
N ALA A 88 -0.83 -13.94 -19.51
CA ALA A 88 -2.00 -14.76 -19.82
C ALA A 88 -1.72 -16.26 -19.58
N VAL A 89 -0.56 -16.76 -20.02
CA VAL A 89 -0.12 -18.14 -19.75
C VAL A 89 0.00 -18.39 -18.24
N TRP A 90 0.54 -17.43 -17.49
CA TRP A 90 0.66 -17.54 -16.03
C TRP A 90 -0.71 -17.58 -15.33
N GLU A 91 -1.64 -16.71 -15.70
CA GLU A 91 -3.00 -16.73 -15.14
C GLU A 91 -3.76 -18.00 -15.54
N ALA A 92 -3.54 -18.54 -16.74
CA ALA A 92 -4.08 -19.84 -17.14
C ALA A 92 -3.50 -20.97 -16.28
N ALA A 93 -2.18 -20.97 -16.03
CA ALA A 93 -1.53 -21.93 -15.15
C ALA A 93 -2.05 -21.84 -13.70
N ARG A 94 -2.28 -20.62 -13.19
CA ARG A 94 -2.89 -20.38 -11.87
C ARG A 94 -4.33 -20.92 -11.81
N SER A 95 -5.12 -20.68 -12.84
CA SER A 95 -6.49 -21.19 -12.94
C SER A 95 -6.51 -22.71 -12.94
N ALA A 96 -5.65 -23.35 -13.73
CA ALA A 96 -5.48 -24.80 -13.75
C ALA A 96 -5.06 -25.34 -12.37
N ALA A 97 -4.10 -24.69 -11.70
CA ALA A 97 -3.66 -25.09 -10.36
C ALA A 97 -4.80 -25.07 -9.33
N ARG A 98 -5.73 -24.09 -9.42
CA ARG A 98 -6.93 -24.05 -8.56
C ARG A 98 -7.89 -25.19 -8.87
N THR A 99 -8.14 -25.48 -10.14
CA THR A 99 -8.98 -26.62 -10.56
C THR A 99 -8.40 -27.95 -10.04
N LEU A 100 -7.08 -28.07 -10.02
CA LEU A 100 -6.35 -29.25 -9.53
C LEU A 100 -6.16 -29.29 -8.01
N ARG A 101 -6.76 -28.34 -7.26
CA ARG A 101 -6.66 -28.23 -5.80
C ARG A 101 -5.21 -28.20 -5.30
N VAL A 102 -4.30 -27.64 -6.08
CA VAL A 102 -2.94 -27.37 -5.60
C VAL A 102 -3.05 -26.41 -4.42
N PRO A 103 -2.38 -26.67 -3.28
CA PRO A 103 -2.43 -25.79 -2.13
C PRO A 103 -2.07 -24.35 -2.51
N PRO A 104 -2.90 -23.34 -2.17
CA PRO A 104 -2.63 -21.94 -2.54
C PRO A 104 -1.26 -21.44 -2.08
N SER A 105 -0.78 -21.93 -0.92
CA SER A 105 0.53 -21.60 -0.36
C SER A 105 1.70 -22.08 -1.24
N SER A 106 1.59 -23.28 -1.83
CA SER A 106 2.62 -23.82 -2.72
C SER A 106 2.75 -22.97 -3.98
N PHE A 107 1.62 -22.61 -4.60
CA PHE A 107 1.61 -21.75 -5.78
C PHE A 107 2.09 -20.33 -5.47
N ALA A 108 1.68 -19.76 -4.34
CA ALA A 108 2.15 -18.45 -3.87
C ALA A 108 3.67 -18.43 -3.69
N SER A 109 4.25 -19.47 -3.07
CA SER A 109 5.71 -19.56 -2.89
C SER A 109 6.49 -19.63 -4.22
N LEU A 110 5.90 -20.25 -5.25
CA LEU A 110 6.49 -20.32 -6.58
C LEU A 110 6.37 -18.97 -7.28
N GLU A 111 5.20 -18.35 -7.19
CA GLU A 111 4.94 -17.01 -7.72
C GLU A 111 5.91 -16.00 -7.11
N ASP A 112 6.08 -15.96 -5.79
CA ASP A 112 6.98 -15.04 -5.11
C ASP A 112 8.44 -15.23 -5.55
N ARG A 113 8.89 -16.48 -5.72
CA ARG A 113 10.24 -16.79 -6.24
C ARG A 113 10.43 -16.30 -7.67
N MET A 114 9.45 -16.52 -8.54
CA MET A 114 9.49 -16.05 -9.92
C MET A 114 9.42 -14.53 -10.00
N THR A 115 8.55 -13.91 -9.20
CA THR A 115 8.42 -12.46 -9.06
C THR A 115 9.74 -11.84 -8.63
N ALA A 116 10.39 -12.36 -7.59
CA ALA A 116 11.70 -11.89 -7.16
C ALA A 116 12.75 -11.99 -8.29
N ARG A 117 12.70 -13.06 -9.10
CA ARG A 117 13.61 -13.26 -10.23
C ARG A 117 13.36 -12.28 -11.38
N VAL A 118 12.10 -12.01 -11.70
CA VAL A 118 11.70 -11.06 -12.75
C VAL A 118 11.98 -9.62 -12.30
N ALA A 119 11.67 -9.29 -11.05
CA ALA A 119 11.92 -7.97 -10.48
C ALA A 119 13.41 -7.59 -10.51
N ARG A 120 14.32 -8.55 -10.28
CA ARG A 120 15.78 -8.34 -10.41
C ARG A 120 16.25 -8.08 -11.85
N ARG A 121 15.46 -8.47 -12.86
CA ARG A 121 15.82 -8.38 -14.28
C ARG A 121 15.09 -7.26 -15.02
N SER A 122 13.95 -6.80 -14.49
CA SER A 122 13.14 -5.78 -15.14
C SER A 122 13.75 -4.41 -14.92
N THR A 123 14.40 -3.87 -15.97
CA THR A 123 14.91 -2.50 -16.00
C THR A 123 13.90 -1.49 -16.55
N SER A 124 12.88 -1.94 -17.29
CA SER A 124 11.84 -1.04 -17.84
C SER A 124 10.59 -1.03 -16.96
N THR A 125 10.39 0.05 -16.22
CA THR A 125 9.13 0.34 -15.53
C THR A 125 8.22 1.12 -16.48
N HIS A 126 6.99 0.66 -16.70
CA HIS A 126 6.01 1.48 -17.41
C HIS A 126 5.60 2.70 -16.57
N PRO A 127 5.22 3.82 -17.23
CA PRO A 127 4.62 4.96 -16.55
C PRO A 127 3.40 4.51 -15.74
N ILE A 128 2.98 5.31 -14.77
CA ILE A 128 1.73 5.07 -14.04
C ILE A 128 0.57 5.22 -15.02
N ARG A 129 -0.33 4.24 -15.12
CA ARG A 129 -1.42 4.27 -16.10
C ARG A 129 -2.75 4.45 -15.39
N ILE A 130 -3.43 5.55 -15.67
CA ILE A 130 -4.66 5.93 -14.98
C ILE A 130 -5.81 6.01 -15.98
N GLY A 131 -6.84 5.23 -15.75
CA GLY A 131 -8.06 5.24 -16.55
C GLY A 131 -8.98 6.40 -16.15
N LEU A 132 -9.55 7.08 -17.14
CA LEU A 132 -10.56 8.11 -16.94
C LEU A 132 -11.84 7.73 -17.68
N ASP A 133 -12.87 7.39 -16.92
CA ASP A 133 -14.26 7.31 -17.38
C ASP A 133 -15.04 8.45 -16.71
N ALA A 134 -14.85 9.65 -17.28
CA ALA A 134 -15.41 10.91 -16.82
C ALA A 134 -15.81 11.81 -17.99
N GLY A 135 -16.55 12.90 -17.75
CA GLY A 135 -16.85 13.91 -18.76
C GLY A 135 -15.59 14.66 -19.27
N PRO A 136 -15.67 15.35 -20.43
CA PRO A 136 -14.51 16.03 -21.03
C PRO A 136 -13.89 17.10 -20.12
N ASP A 137 -14.70 17.84 -19.37
CA ASP A 137 -14.20 18.89 -18.49
C ASP A 137 -13.45 18.32 -17.28
N THR A 138 -13.96 17.23 -16.68
CA THR A 138 -13.26 16.48 -15.63
C THR A 138 -11.93 15.92 -16.15
N ARG A 139 -11.90 15.37 -17.37
CA ARG A 139 -10.67 14.85 -17.98
C ARG A 139 -9.64 15.96 -18.13
N ARG A 140 -10.05 17.11 -18.67
CA ARG A 140 -9.19 18.27 -18.87
C ARG A 140 -8.61 18.76 -17.54
N ALA A 141 -9.46 19.01 -16.55
CA ALA A 141 -9.04 19.48 -15.23
C ALA A 141 -7.99 18.55 -14.56
N LEU A 142 -8.14 17.23 -14.70
CA LEU A 142 -7.20 16.26 -14.12
C LEU A 142 -5.91 16.11 -14.92
N MET A 143 -5.96 16.25 -16.24
CA MET A 143 -4.79 16.16 -17.12
C MET A 143 -3.93 17.44 -17.06
N ASP A 144 -4.56 18.60 -16.83
CA ASP A 144 -3.88 19.89 -16.72
C ASP A 144 -3.23 20.10 -15.34
N ALA A 145 -3.64 19.31 -14.33
CA ALA A 145 -3.04 19.35 -12.99
C ALA A 145 -1.54 18.97 -13.04
N GLU A 146 -0.67 19.83 -12.54
CA GLU A 146 0.78 19.61 -12.54
C GLU A 146 1.19 18.34 -11.76
N SER A 147 2.23 17.66 -12.23
CA SER A 147 2.86 16.52 -11.53
C SER A 147 4.29 16.32 -11.99
N SER A 148 5.15 15.88 -11.08
CA SER A 148 6.49 15.38 -11.38
C SER A 148 6.51 13.90 -11.77
N LEU A 149 5.36 13.22 -11.69
CA LEU A 149 5.23 11.80 -11.99
C LEU A 149 4.91 11.57 -13.47
N ASP A 150 5.55 10.57 -14.07
CA ASP A 150 5.25 10.12 -15.43
C ASP A 150 3.94 9.30 -15.43
N VAL A 151 2.85 9.95 -15.83
CA VAL A 151 1.49 9.40 -15.83
C VAL A 151 0.94 9.34 -17.27
N GLU A 152 0.55 8.14 -17.69
CA GLU A 152 -0.20 7.90 -18.92
C GLU A 152 -1.70 7.88 -18.61
N TRP A 153 -2.42 8.89 -19.10
CA TRP A 153 -3.88 8.97 -19.01
C TRP A 153 -4.54 8.14 -20.11
N VAL A 154 -5.44 7.24 -19.72
CA VAL A 154 -6.17 6.35 -20.65
C VAL A 154 -7.65 6.67 -20.57
N ILE A 155 -8.19 7.25 -21.64
CA ILE A 155 -9.62 7.53 -21.73
C ILE A 155 -10.38 6.23 -21.99
N LEU A 156 -11.40 5.96 -21.17
CA LEU A 156 -12.22 4.75 -21.26
C LEU A 156 -13.67 5.09 -21.54
N SER A 157 -14.39 4.08 -22.05
CA SER A 157 -15.84 4.09 -22.07
C SER A 157 -16.41 3.49 -20.76
N PRO A 158 -17.68 3.81 -20.43
CA PRO A 158 -18.38 3.18 -19.32
C PRO A 158 -18.33 1.65 -19.43
N SER A 159 -18.04 0.98 -18.32
CA SER A 159 -18.01 -0.49 -18.22
C SER A 159 -18.58 -0.91 -16.89
N ALA A 160 -19.34 -2.00 -16.89
CA ALA A 160 -20.00 -2.52 -15.69
C ALA A 160 -19.03 -3.10 -14.64
N ASP A 161 -17.86 -3.58 -15.07
CA ASP A 161 -16.82 -4.15 -14.19
C ASP A 161 -15.54 -3.31 -14.24
N ASP A 162 -15.20 -2.69 -13.10
CA ASP A 162 -14.02 -1.85 -12.92
C ASP A 162 -12.73 -2.66 -12.97
N GLN A 163 -12.69 -3.80 -12.29
CA GLN A 163 -11.49 -4.64 -12.21
C GLN A 163 -11.20 -5.29 -13.57
N ALA A 164 -12.23 -5.67 -14.33
CA ALA A 164 -12.06 -6.12 -15.71
C ALA A 164 -11.50 -5.01 -16.62
N ALA A 165 -12.00 -3.78 -16.51
CA ALA A 165 -11.49 -2.64 -17.28
C ALA A 165 -10.03 -2.34 -16.92
N ILE A 166 -9.71 -2.29 -15.63
CA ILE A 166 -8.35 -2.10 -15.12
C ILE A 166 -7.40 -3.16 -15.68
N ARG A 167 -7.77 -4.44 -15.65
CA ARG A 167 -6.93 -5.53 -16.19
C ARG A 167 -6.79 -5.47 -17.71
N ARG A 168 -7.89 -5.26 -18.44
CA ARG A 168 -7.92 -5.19 -19.91
C ARG A 168 -7.00 -4.11 -20.44
N HIS A 169 -7.03 -2.94 -19.82
CA HIS A 169 -6.23 -1.79 -20.22
C HIS A 169 -4.89 -1.71 -19.49
N ASN A 170 -4.55 -2.67 -18.62
CA ASN A 170 -3.37 -2.69 -17.76
C ASN A 170 -3.16 -1.36 -17.02
N LEU A 171 -4.19 -0.94 -16.29
CA LEU A 171 -4.23 0.27 -15.49
C LEU A 171 -3.75 0.00 -14.05
N ASP A 172 -3.31 1.06 -13.39
CA ASP A 172 -3.00 1.10 -11.96
C ASP A 172 -4.20 1.55 -11.14
N ALA A 173 -4.89 2.58 -11.62
CA ALA A 173 -6.13 3.09 -11.06
C ALA A 173 -7.10 3.52 -12.18
N LEU A 174 -8.36 3.68 -11.81
CA LEU A 174 -9.47 4.08 -12.66
C LEU A 174 -10.35 5.08 -11.90
N LEU A 175 -10.63 6.22 -12.50
CA LEU A 175 -11.66 7.14 -12.05
C LEU A 175 -12.96 6.89 -12.82
N ARG A 176 -14.07 6.73 -12.09
CA ARG A 176 -15.43 6.65 -12.59
C ARG A 176 -16.23 7.87 -12.12
N THR A 177 -17.02 8.48 -12.99
CA THR A 177 -18.06 9.44 -12.61
C THR A 177 -19.44 8.87 -12.89
N SER A 178 -20.37 9.05 -11.95
CA SER A 178 -21.76 8.62 -12.13
C SER A 178 -22.56 9.71 -12.86
N GLY A 179 -22.39 9.80 -14.19
CA GLY A 179 -23.10 10.77 -15.05
C GLY A 179 -22.23 11.91 -15.59
N GLU A 180 -22.89 12.94 -16.15
CA GLU A 180 -22.29 14.17 -16.68
C GLU A 180 -22.78 15.41 -15.90
N GLY A 181 -21.86 16.23 -15.39
CA GLY A 181 -22.16 17.44 -14.62
C GLY A 181 -21.20 17.70 -13.44
N PRO A 182 -21.17 18.93 -12.90
CA PRO A 182 -20.39 19.27 -11.71
C PRO A 182 -20.96 18.63 -10.46
N GLY A 183 -20.10 18.34 -9.47
CA GLY A 183 -20.53 17.82 -8.16
C GLY A 183 -21.03 16.38 -8.16
N LEU A 184 -20.81 15.62 -9.24
CA LEU A 184 -21.24 14.23 -9.31
C LEU A 184 -20.42 13.29 -8.43
N PRO A 185 -21.02 12.17 -7.98
CA PRO A 185 -20.29 11.12 -7.30
C PRO A 185 -19.16 10.58 -8.16
N MET A 186 -17.96 10.58 -7.58
CA MET A 186 -16.76 10.06 -8.21
C MET A 186 -16.23 8.88 -7.41
N ARG A 187 -15.69 7.89 -8.12
CA ARG A 187 -15.08 6.72 -7.49
C ARG A 187 -13.73 6.43 -8.13
N VAL A 188 -12.69 6.46 -7.33
CA VAL A 188 -11.37 5.95 -7.71
C VAL A 188 -11.32 4.48 -7.34
N VAL A 189 -10.86 3.62 -8.24
CA VAL A 189 -10.68 2.19 -8.01
C VAL A 189 -9.27 1.81 -8.43
N SER A 190 -8.53 1.12 -7.57
CA SER A 190 -7.20 0.61 -7.87
C SER A 190 -7.24 -0.88 -8.21
N ARG A 191 -6.16 -1.39 -8.80
CA ARG A 191 -6.09 -2.80 -9.22
C ARG A 191 -6.02 -3.76 -8.03
N GLU A 192 -6.96 -4.69 -7.94
CA GLU A 192 -7.04 -5.67 -6.85
C GLU A 192 -7.03 -7.13 -7.28
N TYR A 193 -6.66 -7.95 -6.32
CA TYR A 193 -6.63 -9.40 -6.40
C TYR A 193 -7.13 -9.97 -5.07
N PRO A 194 -7.98 -11.03 -5.07
CA PRO A 194 -8.57 -11.54 -3.82
C PRO A 194 -7.54 -11.98 -2.76
N GLU A 195 -6.40 -12.51 -3.19
CA GLU A 195 -5.32 -12.92 -2.28
C GLU A 195 -4.21 -11.86 -2.07
N ARG A 196 -4.39 -10.65 -2.61
CA ARG A 196 -3.44 -9.53 -2.46
C ARG A 196 -4.20 -8.20 -2.36
N GLU A 197 -5.08 -8.15 -1.37
CA GLU A 197 -5.98 -7.02 -1.15
C GLU A 197 -5.24 -5.75 -0.72
N ALA A 198 -5.89 -4.61 -0.93
CA ALA A 198 -5.42 -3.36 -0.38
C ALA A 198 -5.43 -3.36 1.15
N ALA A 199 -4.52 -2.62 1.77
CA ALA A 199 -4.48 -2.49 3.23
C ALA A 199 -5.62 -1.62 3.78
N TRP A 200 -6.15 -0.72 2.95
CA TRP A 200 -7.27 0.14 3.26
C TRP A 200 -8.35 -0.02 2.19
N TYR A 201 -9.56 -0.40 2.59
CA TYR A 201 -10.66 -0.56 1.63
C TYR A 201 -11.07 0.78 0.98
N ASP A 202 -11.47 1.78 1.77
CA ASP A 202 -11.90 3.08 1.23
C ASP A 202 -11.32 4.25 2.03
N TRP A 203 -10.48 5.08 1.40
CA TRP A 203 -9.89 6.26 2.04
C TRP A 203 -10.93 7.30 2.45
N SER A 204 -12.12 7.31 1.85
CA SER A 204 -13.19 8.23 2.24
C SER A 204 -13.93 7.82 3.51
N THR A 205 -13.65 6.62 4.04
CA THR A 205 -14.24 6.12 5.28
C THR A 205 -13.19 5.98 6.38
N PRO A 206 -13.54 6.27 7.65
CA PRO A 206 -12.67 5.97 8.79
C PRO A 206 -12.47 4.45 8.90
N ARG A 207 -11.33 4.04 9.46
CA ARG A 207 -11.03 2.62 9.67
C ARG A 207 -11.62 2.18 11.02
N PRO A 208 -11.75 0.86 11.27
CA PRO A 208 -11.92 0.39 12.63
C PRO A 208 -10.79 0.97 13.50
N LEU A 209 -11.15 1.51 14.67
CA LEU A 209 -10.20 2.15 15.57
C LEU A 209 -9.30 1.10 16.23
N THR A 210 -8.12 0.90 15.67
CA THR A 210 -7.14 -0.07 16.17
C THR A 210 -5.73 0.47 16.02
N TYR A 211 -4.78 -0.01 16.82
CA TYR A 211 -3.39 0.50 16.75
C TYR A 211 -2.82 0.38 15.33
N ALA A 212 -3.04 -0.76 14.66
CA ALA A 212 -2.62 -0.99 13.28
C ALA A 212 -3.39 -0.14 12.24
N ALA A 213 -4.56 0.38 12.60
CA ALA A 213 -5.28 1.36 11.79
C ALA A 213 -4.77 2.78 12.00
N VAL A 214 -4.40 3.15 13.24
CA VAL A 214 -3.80 4.45 13.58
C VAL A 214 -2.39 4.56 12.98
N PHE A 215 -1.54 3.53 13.11
CA PHE A 215 -0.17 3.52 12.58
C PHE A 215 0.03 2.39 11.56
N PRO A 216 -0.57 2.48 10.37
CA PRO A 216 -0.54 1.39 9.42
C PRO A 216 0.82 1.23 8.75
N VAL A 217 1.25 -0.03 8.61
CA VAL A 217 2.45 -0.39 7.82
C VAL A 217 2.25 -0.11 6.33
N ARG A 218 1.00 -0.15 5.86
CA ARG A 218 0.60 0.05 4.45
C ARG A 218 -0.60 0.99 4.38
N VAL A 219 -0.55 1.94 3.46
CA VAL A 219 -1.63 2.92 3.24
C VAL A 219 -2.29 2.80 1.85
N ASP A 220 -1.94 1.77 1.08
CA ASP A 220 -2.55 1.54 -0.23
C ASP A 220 -4.04 1.21 -0.14
N VAL A 221 -4.79 1.66 -1.16
CA VAL A 221 -6.26 1.68 -1.12
C VAL A 221 -6.91 0.80 -2.17
N SER A 222 -8.06 0.19 -1.88
CA SER A 222 -8.90 -0.46 -2.89
C SER A 222 -9.62 0.60 -3.72
N ARG A 223 -10.28 1.55 -3.05
CA ARG A 223 -11.06 2.60 -3.69
C ARG A 223 -11.11 3.91 -2.90
N VAL A 224 -11.58 4.97 -3.55
CA VAL A 224 -11.91 6.23 -2.89
C VAL A 224 -13.29 6.65 -3.37
N THR A 225 -14.28 6.71 -2.48
CA THR A 225 -15.65 7.09 -2.84
C THR A 225 -15.93 8.54 -2.44
N LEU A 226 -16.23 9.40 -3.41
CA LEU A 226 -16.42 10.83 -3.22
C LEU A 226 -17.85 11.21 -3.64
N GLU A 227 -18.63 11.78 -2.73
CA GLU A 227 -20.05 12.12 -2.98
C GLU A 227 -20.22 13.29 -3.95
N SER A 228 -19.41 14.34 -3.77
CA SER A 228 -19.42 15.53 -4.63
C SER A 228 -18.04 16.18 -4.66
N VAL A 229 -17.52 16.45 -5.86
CA VAL A 229 -16.26 17.19 -6.05
C VAL A 229 -16.48 18.32 -7.05
N ASP A 230 -16.07 19.53 -6.67
CA ASP A 230 -16.15 20.70 -7.55
C ASP A 230 -14.83 20.91 -8.28
N LEU A 231 -14.76 20.39 -9.50
CA LEU A 231 -13.57 20.50 -10.35
C LEU A 231 -13.45 21.83 -11.10
N ALA A 232 -14.39 22.76 -10.90
CA ALA A 232 -14.20 24.14 -11.35
C ALA A 232 -13.17 24.89 -10.48
N ARG A 233 -12.87 24.35 -9.29
CA ARG A 233 -11.84 24.86 -8.38
C ARG A 233 -10.53 24.13 -8.62
N ASP A 234 -9.54 24.86 -9.16
CA ASP A 234 -8.21 24.31 -9.48
C ASP A 234 -7.57 23.55 -8.30
N LEU A 235 -7.76 24.03 -7.06
CA LEU A 235 -7.24 23.36 -5.86
C LEU A 235 -7.88 21.97 -5.63
N GLN A 236 -9.18 21.80 -5.84
CA GLN A 236 -9.84 20.50 -5.71
C GLN A 236 -9.48 19.56 -6.86
N ALA A 237 -9.34 20.09 -8.09
CA ALA A 237 -8.85 19.32 -9.23
C ALA A 237 -7.43 18.80 -9.00
N ASN A 238 -6.52 19.66 -8.52
CA ASN A 238 -5.14 19.29 -8.16
C ASN A 238 -5.12 18.25 -7.03
N LEU A 239 -5.93 18.43 -5.98
CA LEU A 239 -6.02 17.49 -4.88
C LEU A 239 -6.57 16.12 -5.31
N LEU A 240 -7.59 16.09 -6.16
CA LEU A 240 -8.11 14.85 -6.74
C LEU A 240 -7.09 14.17 -7.64
N ALA A 241 -6.39 14.91 -8.50
CA ALA A 241 -5.34 14.38 -9.36
C ALA A 241 -4.20 13.76 -8.54
N SER A 242 -3.71 14.46 -7.51
CA SER A 242 -2.70 13.92 -6.58
C SER A 242 -3.20 12.69 -5.81
N THR A 243 -4.46 12.68 -5.37
CA THR A 243 -5.07 11.52 -4.70
C THR A 243 -5.12 10.31 -5.63
N LEU A 244 -5.52 10.51 -6.89
CA LEU A 244 -5.59 9.47 -7.91
C LEU A 244 -4.21 8.91 -8.26
N ARG A 245 -3.19 9.77 -8.35
CA ARG A 245 -1.79 9.37 -8.55
C ARG A 245 -1.26 8.58 -7.37
N ALA A 246 -1.49 9.02 -6.14
CA ALA A 246 -1.09 8.29 -4.94
C ALA A 246 -1.76 6.91 -4.88
N ALA A 247 -3.07 6.81 -5.14
CA ALA A 247 -3.78 5.53 -5.21
C ALA A 247 -3.19 4.61 -6.30
N ALA A 248 -2.89 5.15 -7.48
CA ALA A 248 -2.28 4.41 -8.57
C ALA A 248 -0.86 3.92 -8.24
N VAL A 249 -0.01 4.77 -7.67
CA VAL A 249 1.37 4.42 -7.30
C VAL A 249 1.40 3.41 -6.16
N LEU A 250 0.57 3.60 -5.13
CA LEU A 250 0.48 2.69 -3.99
C LEU A 250 -0.16 1.34 -4.38
N SER A 251 -0.95 1.28 -5.46
CA SER A 251 -1.41 0.02 -6.03
C SER A 251 -0.28 -0.88 -6.57
N ARG A 252 0.93 -0.32 -6.75
CA ARG A 252 2.16 -1.04 -7.09
C ARG A 252 3.00 -1.44 -5.86
N CYS A 253 2.42 -1.41 -4.66
CA CYS A 253 3.05 -1.97 -3.46
C CYS A 253 3.45 -3.44 -3.71
N PRO A 254 4.64 -3.90 -3.30
CA PRO A 254 5.06 -5.30 -3.47
C PRO A 254 4.05 -6.33 -2.95
N ALA A 255 3.32 -6.01 -1.88
CA ALA A 255 2.29 -6.87 -1.33
C ALA A 255 1.10 -7.09 -2.29
N ARG A 256 0.85 -6.14 -3.20
CA ARG A 256 -0.26 -6.16 -4.17
C ARG A 256 0.10 -6.76 -5.52
N LEU A 257 1.38 -6.74 -5.90
CA LEU A 257 1.82 -7.16 -7.22
C LEU A 257 1.88 -8.68 -7.36
N ARG A 258 1.41 -9.19 -8.50
CA ARG A 258 1.58 -10.57 -8.95
C ARG A 258 2.66 -10.69 -10.01
N LEU A 259 3.08 -11.92 -10.31
CA LEU A 259 4.02 -12.15 -11.40
C LEU A 259 3.47 -11.62 -12.73
N SER A 260 2.17 -11.77 -12.98
CA SER A 260 1.51 -11.22 -14.17
C SER A 260 1.65 -9.70 -14.28
N ASP A 261 1.61 -8.96 -13.17
CA ASP A 261 1.88 -7.52 -13.16
C ASP A 261 3.31 -7.21 -13.64
N HIS A 262 4.31 -7.90 -13.08
CA HIS A 262 5.70 -7.73 -13.48
C HIS A 262 5.93 -8.06 -14.96
N LEU A 263 5.31 -9.13 -15.46
CA LEU A 263 5.40 -9.52 -16.87
C LEU A 263 4.74 -8.49 -17.80
N THR A 264 3.71 -7.79 -17.33
CA THR A 264 3.08 -6.68 -18.06
C THR A 264 3.75 -5.32 -17.81
N GLY A 265 4.90 -5.29 -17.12
CA GLY A 265 5.71 -4.09 -16.88
C GLY A 265 5.22 -3.19 -15.74
N ARG A 266 4.29 -3.67 -14.90
CA ARG A 266 3.98 -3.05 -13.59
C ARG A 266 5.04 -3.48 -12.59
N SER A 267 5.98 -2.59 -12.31
CA SER A 267 7.06 -2.80 -11.34
C SER A 267 6.75 -2.13 -10.00
N PRO A 268 7.37 -2.58 -8.89
CA PRO A 268 7.13 -2.01 -7.57
C PRO A 268 7.45 -0.52 -7.51
N SER A 269 6.62 0.23 -6.78
CA SER A 269 6.83 1.67 -6.55
C SER A 269 7.98 1.99 -5.60
N ALA A 270 8.37 1.02 -4.76
CA ALA A 270 9.56 1.04 -3.90
C ALA A 270 10.45 -0.17 -4.21
N ARG A 271 11.76 0.05 -4.40
CA ARG A 271 12.72 -1.05 -4.59
C ARG A 271 13.08 -1.68 -3.25
N ARG A 272 13.08 -3.02 -3.21
CA ARG A 272 13.32 -3.83 -1.99
C ARG A 272 14.78 -3.83 -1.52
N ASP A 273 15.73 -3.47 -2.39
CA ASP A 273 17.19 -3.53 -2.11
C ASP A 273 17.76 -2.24 -1.51
N GLU A 274 16.91 -1.27 -1.18
CA GLU A 274 17.32 -0.07 -0.47
C GLU A 274 17.38 -0.36 1.03
N THR A 275 18.50 -0.96 1.47
CA THR A 275 18.87 -1.04 2.90
C THR A 275 18.98 0.35 3.55
N VAL A 276 19.00 1.39 2.74
CA VAL A 276 18.74 2.79 3.08
C VAL A 276 17.56 3.19 2.20
N ARG A 277 16.33 3.28 2.73
CA ARG A 277 15.19 3.85 1.99
C ARG A 277 15.65 5.21 1.44
N THR A 278 15.91 5.29 0.14
CA THR A 278 16.27 6.56 -0.44
C THR A 278 14.99 7.41 -0.49
N PRO A 279 15.06 8.70 -0.12
CA PRO A 279 13.91 9.60 -0.03
C PRO A 279 13.24 9.92 -1.39
N ASN A 280 13.35 9.05 -2.39
CA ASN A 280 13.00 9.31 -3.79
C ASN A 280 12.21 8.17 -4.44
N SER A 281 11.66 7.24 -3.65
CA SER A 281 10.79 6.22 -4.23
C SER A 281 9.58 6.87 -4.94
N LEU A 282 9.01 6.17 -5.91
CA LEU A 282 7.84 6.68 -6.62
C LEU A 282 6.66 6.91 -5.65
N ALA A 283 6.53 6.03 -4.66
CA ALA A 283 5.53 6.13 -3.61
C ALA A 283 5.74 7.41 -2.78
N ASP A 284 6.96 7.66 -2.32
CA ASP A 284 7.28 8.84 -1.51
C ASP A 284 7.02 10.14 -2.27
N ARG A 285 7.46 10.25 -3.53
CA ARG A 285 7.17 11.41 -4.37
C ARG A 285 5.67 11.64 -4.55
N SER A 286 4.90 10.58 -4.79
CA SER A 286 3.44 10.70 -4.92
C SER A 286 2.74 11.13 -3.63
N MET A 287 3.22 10.67 -2.47
CA MET A 287 2.68 11.07 -1.19
C MET A 287 3.09 12.51 -0.82
N LEU A 288 4.30 12.93 -1.17
CA LEU A 288 4.76 14.32 -1.03
C LEU A 288 3.95 15.28 -1.90
N GLU A 289 3.64 14.92 -3.16
CA GLU A 289 2.72 15.69 -4.01
C GLU A 289 1.32 15.79 -3.39
N LEU A 290 0.82 14.71 -2.78
CA LEU A 290 -0.46 14.70 -2.09
C LEU A 290 -0.45 15.57 -0.82
N VAL A 291 0.62 15.53 -0.03
CA VAL A 291 0.80 16.41 1.14
C VAL A 291 0.78 17.87 0.71
N SER A 292 1.55 18.24 -0.31
CA SER A 292 1.60 19.62 -0.83
C SER A 292 0.23 20.08 -1.34
N ALA A 293 -0.48 19.24 -2.09
CA ALA A 293 -1.83 19.54 -2.57
C ALA A 293 -2.83 19.71 -1.42
N LEU A 294 -2.75 18.88 -0.38
CA LEU A 294 -3.60 18.99 0.81
C LEU A 294 -3.32 20.28 1.58
N VAL A 295 -2.06 20.61 1.82
CA VAL A 295 -1.66 21.86 2.50
C VAL A 295 -2.14 23.08 1.70
N ALA A 296 -1.99 23.06 0.37
CA ALA A 296 -2.46 24.14 -0.50
C ALA A 296 -3.99 24.28 -0.53
N SER A 297 -4.73 23.20 -0.27
CA SER A 297 -6.21 23.24 -0.19
C SER A 297 -6.74 23.95 1.06
N GLY A 298 -5.87 24.22 2.05
CA GLY A 298 -6.24 24.88 3.30
C GLY A 298 -7.18 24.03 4.14
N SER A 299 -8.17 24.68 4.76
CA SER A 299 -9.15 24.02 5.63
C SER A 299 -10.48 23.69 4.93
N ASP A 300 -10.49 23.52 3.60
CA ASP A 300 -11.68 23.12 2.84
C ASP A 300 -12.03 21.65 3.15
N PRO A 301 -13.12 21.36 3.89
CA PRO A 301 -13.47 20.00 4.32
C PRO A 301 -14.14 19.18 3.20
N SER A 302 -13.80 19.46 1.93
CA SER A 302 -14.30 18.73 0.78
C SER A 302 -14.09 17.21 0.91
N PRO A 303 -14.94 16.36 0.29
CA PRO A 303 -14.80 14.90 0.40
C PRO A 303 -13.41 14.38 -0.02
N VAL A 304 -12.80 15.01 -1.03
CA VAL A 304 -11.45 14.66 -1.48
C VAL A 304 -10.39 15.08 -0.47
N ALA A 305 -10.53 16.24 0.17
CA ALA A 305 -9.62 16.69 1.23
C ALA A 305 -9.72 15.81 2.47
N ARG A 306 -10.92 15.36 2.86
CA ARG A 306 -11.08 14.39 3.96
C ARG A 306 -10.40 13.06 3.65
N ALA A 307 -10.62 12.50 2.45
CA ALA A 307 -9.96 11.26 2.05
C ALA A 307 -8.43 11.42 2.00
N ALA A 308 -7.93 12.52 1.44
CA ALA A 308 -6.51 12.85 1.39
C ALA A 308 -5.92 13.05 2.79
N GLY A 309 -6.58 13.79 3.68
CA GLY A 309 -6.14 14.02 5.06
C GLY A 309 -6.00 12.72 5.86
N ARG A 310 -6.93 11.78 5.69
CA ARG A 310 -6.86 10.46 6.32
C ARG A 310 -5.63 9.66 5.89
N VAL A 311 -5.34 9.58 4.59
CA VAL A 311 -4.16 8.85 4.10
C VAL A 311 -2.85 9.59 4.40
N VAL A 312 -2.84 10.92 4.25
CA VAL A 312 -1.66 11.76 4.50
C VAL A 312 -1.25 11.67 5.96
N SER A 313 -2.19 11.86 6.90
CA SER A 313 -1.88 11.72 8.33
C SER A 313 -1.35 10.33 8.67
N ALA A 314 -1.95 9.26 8.14
CA ALA A 314 -1.51 7.89 8.36
C ALA A 314 -0.08 7.67 7.85
N TRP A 315 0.22 8.16 6.65
CA TRP A 315 1.55 8.05 6.06
C TRP A 315 2.60 8.87 6.83
N LEU A 316 2.30 10.12 7.19
CA LEU A 316 3.20 10.99 7.94
C LEU A 316 3.49 10.50 9.36
N ALA A 317 2.53 9.82 10.00
CA ALA A 317 2.70 9.27 11.35
C ALA A 317 3.30 7.85 11.39
N SER A 318 3.36 7.17 10.23
CA SER A 318 3.89 5.79 10.15
C SER A 318 5.22 5.68 9.42
N THR A 319 5.56 6.66 8.57
CA THR A 319 6.80 6.64 7.78
C THR A 319 8.02 6.91 8.65
N GLU A 320 9.09 6.15 8.43
CA GLU A 320 10.37 6.21 9.14
C GLU A 320 11.04 7.59 9.10
N ALA A 321 12.09 7.76 9.90
CA ALA A 321 12.71 9.04 10.32
C ALA A 321 13.30 9.96 9.22
N TRP A 322 13.27 9.56 7.94
CA TRP A 322 13.89 10.37 6.86
C TRP A 322 13.08 11.63 6.50
N LEU A 323 11.78 11.64 6.82
CA LEU A 323 10.91 12.78 6.51
C LEU A 323 11.11 13.92 7.51
N ASP A 324 11.31 15.13 6.99
CA ASP A 324 11.40 16.39 7.74
C ASP A 324 10.22 16.59 8.69
N LEU A 325 10.51 17.00 9.94
CA LEU A 325 9.48 17.16 10.99
C LEU A 325 8.55 18.34 10.70
N ASP A 326 9.05 19.43 10.12
CA ASP A 326 8.21 20.58 9.76
C ASP A 326 7.19 20.21 8.69
N LEU A 327 7.60 19.42 7.69
CA LEU A 327 6.69 18.87 6.70
C LEU A 327 5.65 17.95 7.34
N ARG A 328 6.04 17.08 8.28
CA ARG A 328 5.09 16.22 9.02
C ARG A 328 4.04 17.05 9.74
N ARG A 329 4.47 18.07 10.49
CA ARG A 329 3.55 18.95 11.21
C ARG A 329 2.59 19.65 10.26
N LYS A 330 3.11 20.33 9.23
CA LYS A 330 2.26 21.01 8.23
C LYS A 330 1.21 20.08 7.62
N GLY A 331 1.63 18.88 7.22
CA GLY A 331 0.72 17.91 6.60
C GLY A 331 -0.32 17.34 7.56
N VAL A 332 0.06 17.07 8.82
CA VAL A 332 -0.89 16.56 9.82
C VAL A 332 -1.83 17.64 10.34
N GLU A 333 -1.38 18.89 10.50
CA GLU A 333 -2.26 20.02 10.81
C GLU A 333 -3.26 20.28 9.67
N ALA A 334 -2.81 20.20 8.41
CA ALA A 334 -3.71 20.28 7.27
C ALA A 334 -4.76 19.16 7.31
N ALA A 335 -4.34 17.91 7.56
CA ALA A 335 -5.25 16.77 7.74
C ALA A 335 -6.24 16.98 8.89
N LEU A 336 -5.78 17.46 10.05
CA LEU A 336 -6.63 17.75 11.20
C LEU A 336 -7.69 18.81 10.86
N SER A 337 -7.32 19.85 10.13
CA SER A 337 -8.24 20.94 9.78
C SER A 337 -9.34 20.55 8.80
N VAL A 338 -9.12 19.54 7.94
CA VAL A 338 -10.13 19.10 6.96
C VAL A 338 -10.91 17.88 7.41
N VAL A 339 -10.28 16.94 8.14
CA VAL A 339 -10.95 15.70 8.57
C VAL A 339 -11.80 15.93 9.83
N GLY A 340 -11.32 16.78 10.74
CA GLY A 340 -11.97 17.08 12.02
C GLY A 340 -11.63 16.09 13.14
N GLU A 341 -12.57 15.90 14.05
CA GLU A 341 -12.41 15.14 15.30
C GLU A 341 -12.49 13.60 15.12
N GLU A 342 -11.73 13.04 14.17
CA GLU A 342 -11.55 11.59 14.07
C GLU A 342 -10.43 11.13 15.03
N PRO A 343 -10.65 10.15 15.93
CA PRO A 343 -9.67 9.72 16.90
C PRO A 343 -8.31 9.35 16.29
N GLU A 344 -8.30 8.66 15.15
CA GLU A 344 -7.07 8.28 14.47
C GLU A 344 -6.25 9.50 14.03
N ILE A 345 -6.91 10.58 13.60
CA ILE A 345 -6.24 11.82 13.17
C ILE A 345 -5.66 12.53 14.39
N LEU A 346 -6.42 12.61 15.48
CA LEU A 346 -5.98 13.22 16.74
C LEU A 346 -4.76 12.50 17.31
N LEU A 347 -4.80 11.17 17.36
CA LEU A 347 -3.68 10.35 17.84
C LEU A 347 -2.44 10.51 16.96
N ARG A 348 -2.58 10.51 15.63
CA ARG A 348 -1.46 10.76 14.69
C ARG A 348 -0.88 12.16 14.84
N ALA A 349 -1.74 13.17 15.02
CA ALA A 349 -1.33 14.55 15.26
C ALA A 349 -0.57 14.69 16.58
N ALA A 350 -1.07 14.09 17.66
CA ALA A 350 -0.38 14.06 18.94
C ALA A 350 0.99 13.38 18.85
N ALA A 351 1.08 12.26 18.13
CA ALA A 351 2.35 11.57 17.90
C ALA A 351 3.38 12.46 17.18
N VAL A 352 2.96 13.22 16.16
CA VAL A 352 3.83 14.15 15.44
C VAL A 352 4.22 15.35 16.29
N ARG A 353 3.29 15.90 17.10
CA ARG A 353 3.59 17.02 18.01
C ARG A 353 4.57 16.63 19.11
N LEU A 354 4.45 15.44 19.69
CA LEU A 354 5.46 14.89 20.62
C LEU A 354 6.83 14.75 19.94
N ALA A 355 6.86 14.28 18.69
CA ALA A 355 8.11 14.18 17.93
C ALA A 355 8.78 15.56 17.70
N MET A 356 8.02 16.65 17.84
CA MET A 356 8.47 18.04 17.73
C MET A 356 8.63 18.75 19.08
N PHE A 357 8.54 18.01 20.20
CA PHE A 357 8.60 18.57 21.55
C PHE A 357 7.49 19.58 21.87
N GLU A 358 6.34 19.47 21.19
CA GLU A 358 5.13 20.26 21.44
C GLU A 358 4.20 19.51 22.42
N ASP A 359 4.73 19.16 23.60
CA ASP A 359 4.12 18.19 24.53
C ASP A 359 2.72 18.62 25.01
N ASP A 360 2.55 19.87 25.44
CA ASP A 360 1.25 20.41 25.88
C ASP A 360 0.18 20.28 24.78
N ALA A 361 0.56 20.63 23.56
CA ALA A 361 -0.32 20.59 22.39
C ALA A 361 -0.64 19.14 21.97
N ALA A 362 0.24 18.18 22.25
CA ALA A 362 -0.04 16.77 22.07
C ALA A 362 -0.96 16.22 23.18
N PHE A 363 -0.77 16.64 24.43
CA PHE A 363 -1.60 16.23 25.56
C PHE A 363 -3.05 16.69 25.42
N ASP A 364 -3.30 17.88 24.89
CA ASP A 364 -4.65 18.34 24.57
C ASP A 364 -5.35 17.47 23.51
N LEU A 365 -4.59 17.02 22.50
CA LEU A 365 -5.10 16.09 21.49
C LEU A 365 -5.39 14.71 22.09
N PHE A 366 -4.57 14.20 23.01
CA PHE A 366 -4.85 12.94 23.71
C PHE A 366 -6.11 13.03 24.57
N ARG A 367 -6.32 14.11 25.32
CA ARG A 367 -7.56 14.31 26.09
C ARG A 367 -8.78 14.33 25.18
N THR A 368 -8.67 15.01 24.03
CA THR A 368 -9.75 15.08 23.04
C THR A 368 -10.04 13.71 22.45
N ALA A 369 -9.00 12.96 22.04
CA ALA A 369 -9.12 11.61 21.53
C ALA A 369 -9.74 10.67 22.58
N GLU A 370 -9.26 10.67 23.82
CA GLU A 370 -9.80 9.84 24.90
C GLU A 370 -11.29 10.10 25.11
N ARG A 371 -11.70 11.38 25.19
CA ARG A 371 -13.10 11.77 25.33
C ARG A 371 -13.97 11.19 24.21
N ILE A 372 -13.53 11.32 22.95
CA ILE A 372 -14.27 10.83 21.80
C ILE A 372 -14.37 9.30 21.84
N ILE A 373 -13.24 8.61 22.05
CA ILE A 373 -13.17 7.15 22.11
C ILE A 373 -14.06 6.60 23.23
N ARG A 374 -14.03 7.18 24.43
CA ARG A 374 -14.87 6.73 25.54
C ARG A 374 -16.35 7.02 25.34
N SER A 375 -16.68 8.10 24.62
CA SER A 375 -18.08 8.44 24.30
C SER A 375 -18.64 7.62 23.15
N GLY A 376 -17.77 7.07 22.29
CA GLY A 376 -18.15 6.30 21.12
C GLY A 376 -18.44 4.84 21.44
N THR A 377 -19.37 4.24 20.70
CA THR A 377 -19.54 2.79 20.64
C THR A 377 -18.50 2.20 19.68
N HIS A 378 -17.24 2.19 20.08
CA HIS A 378 -16.20 1.49 19.34
C HIS A 378 -16.22 0.03 19.78
N PRO A 379 -16.45 -0.94 18.86
CA PRO A 379 -16.33 -2.34 19.23
C PRO A 379 -14.89 -2.58 19.69
N THR A 380 -14.72 -3.07 20.91
CA THR A 380 -13.45 -3.52 21.50
C THR A 380 -12.98 -4.76 20.74
N LEU A 381 -12.49 -4.56 19.52
CA LEU A 381 -12.30 -5.65 18.57
C LEU A 381 -10.86 -6.18 18.49
N GLU A 382 -9.86 -5.52 19.08
CA GLU A 382 -8.45 -5.91 18.82
C GLU A 382 -7.48 -5.72 20.00
N GLU A 383 -6.42 -6.55 19.98
CA GLU A 383 -5.29 -6.57 20.92
C GLU A 383 -4.36 -5.34 20.73
N HIS A 384 -4.84 -4.15 21.08
CA HIS A 384 -4.02 -2.92 21.03
C HIS A 384 -2.73 -3.05 21.85
N LEU A 385 -2.79 -3.77 22.98
CA LEU A 385 -1.67 -4.00 23.87
C LEU A 385 -0.52 -4.76 23.17
N ALA A 386 -0.82 -5.79 22.39
CA ALA A 386 0.19 -6.58 21.71
C ALA A 386 1.00 -5.74 20.70
N PHE A 387 0.33 -4.84 19.97
CA PHE A 387 1.02 -3.91 19.07
C PHE A 387 1.86 -2.87 19.81
N LEU A 388 1.35 -2.36 20.94
CA LEU A 388 2.10 -1.41 21.77
C LEU A 388 3.36 -2.06 22.37
N GLN A 389 3.25 -3.29 22.85
CA GLN A 389 4.39 -4.07 23.35
C GLN A 389 5.41 -4.32 22.24
N ALA A 390 4.96 -4.72 21.05
CA ALA A 390 5.84 -4.87 19.90
C ALA A 390 6.58 -3.57 19.54
N GLU A 391 5.93 -2.40 19.65
CA GLU A 391 6.58 -1.10 19.44
C GLU A 391 7.59 -0.77 20.54
N LEU A 392 7.31 -1.12 21.79
CA LEU A 392 8.26 -0.94 22.91
C LEU A 392 9.49 -1.84 22.77
N GLU A 393 9.31 -3.08 22.31
CA GLU A 393 10.37 -4.06 22.13
C GLU A 393 11.22 -3.80 20.87
N LEU A 394 10.56 -3.55 19.73
CA LEU A 394 11.19 -3.49 18.40
C LEU A 394 11.32 -2.06 17.85
N GLY A 395 10.87 -1.06 18.61
CA GLY A 395 10.96 0.35 18.25
C GLY A 395 12.39 0.80 18.01
N SER A 396 12.55 1.76 17.09
CA SER A 396 13.83 2.45 16.88
C SER A 396 13.86 3.75 17.67
N PRO A 397 15.06 4.21 18.12
CA PRO A 397 15.22 5.44 18.90
C PRO A 397 15.01 6.67 18.01
N ASN A 398 13.77 6.93 17.62
CA ASN A 398 13.37 8.11 16.86
C ASN A 398 12.21 8.82 17.57
N PRO A 399 12.08 10.16 17.45
CA PRO A 399 11.04 10.91 18.15
C PRO A 399 9.60 10.49 17.82
N LEU A 400 9.36 9.93 16.63
CA LEU A 400 8.04 9.46 16.23
C LEU A 400 7.65 8.16 16.95
N THR A 401 8.61 7.27 17.25
CA THR A 401 8.37 6.06 18.05
C THR A 401 7.78 6.43 19.41
N LEU A 402 8.34 7.45 20.09
CA LEU A 402 7.78 7.97 21.33
C LEU A 402 6.32 8.40 21.16
N GLY A 403 6.05 9.20 20.12
CA GLY A 403 4.69 9.65 19.79
C GLY A 403 3.70 8.52 19.51
N ARG A 404 4.14 7.47 18.80
CA ARG A 404 3.31 6.27 18.53
C ARG A 404 3.02 5.48 19.79
N VAL A 405 4.02 5.28 20.65
CA VAL A 405 3.86 4.60 21.95
C VAL A 405 2.91 5.39 22.85
N ALA A 406 3.08 6.70 22.98
CA ALA A 406 2.18 7.57 23.73
C ALA A 406 0.73 7.49 23.21
N SER A 407 0.55 7.51 21.88
CA SER A 407 -0.76 7.35 21.25
C SER A 407 -1.35 5.95 21.48
N GLY A 408 -0.52 4.92 21.48
CA GLY A 408 -0.91 3.56 21.83
C GLY A 408 -1.37 3.45 23.28
N ILE A 409 -0.68 4.08 24.22
CA ILE A 409 -1.10 4.16 25.63
C ILE A 409 -2.47 4.85 25.72
N CYS A 410 -2.65 6.00 25.08
CA CYS A 410 -3.93 6.71 25.05
C CYS A 410 -5.04 5.80 24.50
N LEU A 411 -4.79 5.13 23.36
CA LEU A 411 -5.76 4.22 22.75
C LEU A 411 -6.11 3.04 23.65
N VAL A 412 -5.12 2.35 24.23
CA VAL A 412 -5.32 1.21 25.14
C VAL A 412 -6.11 1.65 26.38
N CYS A 413 -5.76 2.78 26.98
CA CYS A 413 -6.43 3.28 28.18
C CYS A 413 -7.87 3.74 27.87
N ALA A 414 -8.08 4.42 26.74
CA ALA A 414 -9.39 4.94 26.34
C ALA A 414 -10.38 3.82 25.99
N THR A 415 -9.89 2.72 25.43
CA THR A 415 -10.70 1.54 25.06
C THR A 415 -10.86 0.53 26.20
N SER A 416 -10.08 0.67 27.28
CA SER A 416 -10.16 -0.21 28.45
C SER A 416 -11.11 0.33 29.54
N PRO A 417 -11.72 -0.56 30.35
CA PRO A 417 -12.38 -0.17 31.59
C PRO A 417 -11.42 0.62 32.50
N ARG A 418 -11.92 1.67 33.15
CA ARG A 418 -11.10 2.58 33.99
C ARG A 418 -10.33 1.85 35.09
N GLU A 419 -10.96 0.86 35.71
CA GLU A 419 -10.37 0.00 36.75
C GLU A 419 -9.15 -0.80 36.28
N LYS A 420 -9.01 -1.05 34.97
CA LYS A 420 -7.87 -1.80 34.41
C LYS A 420 -6.69 -0.91 34.07
N VAL A 421 -6.86 0.41 34.01
CA VAL A 421 -5.83 1.36 33.56
C VAL A 421 -4.58 1.31 34.44
N ALA A 422 -4.75 1.15 35.76
CA ALA A 422 -3.62 1.10 36.68
C ALA A 422 -2.82 -0.22 36.58
N PHE A 423 -3.46 -1.35 36.23
CA PHE A 423 -2.76 -2.60 35.89
C PHE A 423 -2.00 -2.47 34.57
N ILE A 424 -2.65 -1.94 33.54
CA ILE A 424 -2.05 -1.67 32.22
C ILE A 424 -0.83 -0.76 32.35
N ARG A 425 -0.91 0.28 33.18
CA ARG A 425 0.23 1.14 33.51
C ARG A 425 1.37 0.34 34.13
N GLY A 426 1.08 -0.53 35.10
CA GLY A 426 2.08 -1.37 35.75
C GLY A 426 2.88 -2.20 34.74
N ASP A 427 2.17 -2.90 33.86
CA ASP A 427 2.75 -3.78 32.84
C ASP A 427 3.58 -2.98 31.81
N ILE A 428 2.98 -1.95 31.20
CA ILE A 428 3.66 -1.14 30.18
C ILE A 428 4.86 -0.38 30.77
N MET A 429 4.77 0.12 32.01
CA MET A 429 5.90 0.80 32.64
C MET A 429 7.05 -0.13 32.97
N ASP A 430 6.79 -1.43 33.13
CA ASP A 430 7.84 -2.44 33.23
C ASP A 430 8.53 -2.66 31.87
N ASP A 431 7.75 -2.80 30.80
CA ASP A 431 8.26 -2.90 29.42
C ASP A 431 9.10 -1.66 29.04
N VAL A 432 8.65 -0.45 29.42
CA VAL A 432 9.37 0.82 29.23
C VAL A 432 10.73 0.85 29.95
N ARG A 433 10.87 0.19 31.10
CA ARG A 433 12.16 0.11 31.82
C ARG A 433 13.16 -0.76 31.07
N HIS A 434 12.67 -1.81 30.41
CA HIS A 434 13.49 -2.80 29.71
C HIS A 434 13.67 -2.51 28.22
N SER A 435 12.92 -1.57 27.66
CA SER A 435 13.03 -1.15 26.26
C SER A 435 14.40 -0.56 25.94
N ALA A 436 15.10 -1.18 24.99
CA ALA A 436 16.47 -0.84 24.61
C ALA A 436 16.58 0.59 24.03
N TRP A 437 15.57 1.05 23.29
CA TRP A 437 15.62 2.37 22.65
C TRP A 437 15.35 3.54 23.63
N LEU A 438 14.89 3.25 24.85
CA LEU A 438 14.67 4.23 25.93
C LEU A 438 15.83 4.33 26.94
N VAL A 439 16.89 3.54 26.78
CA VAL A 439 18.07 3.61 27.66
C VAL A 439 18.73 4.99 27.52
N GLY A 440 18.84 5.71 28.64
CA GLY A 440 19.40 7.07 28.68
C GLY A 440 18.44 8.18 28.23
N ARG A 441 17.15 7.86 28.01
CA ARG A 441 16.10 8.81 27.59
C ARG A 441 15.08 9.03 28.69
N ASP A 442 15.52 9.55 29.83
CA ASP A 442 14.66 9.72 31.01
C ASP A 442 13.54 10.74 30.80
N GLN A 443 13.75 11.74 29.92
CA GLN A 443 12.71 12.68 29.51
C GLN A 443 11.58 11.96 28.76
N ASP A 444 11.90 11.11 27.79
CA ASP A 444 10.90 10.32 27.06
C ASP A 444 10.10 9.41 28.00
N ARG A 445 10.77 8.78 28.97
CA ARG A 445 10.09 7.98 30.01
C ARG A 445 9.15 8.83 30.85
N GLN A 446 9.52 10.07 31.15
CA GLN A 446 8.69 11.00 31.89
C GLN A 446 7.44 11.40 31.08
N VAL A 447 7.60 11.68 29.78
CA VAL A 447 6.46 11.94 28.86
C VAL A 447 5.48 10.76 28.87
N LEU A 448 5.97 9.51 28.78
CA LEU A 448 5.10 8.33 28.83
C LEU A 448 4.36 8.20 30.16
N ARG A 449 4.99 8.55 31.29
CA ARG A 449 4.32 8.58 32.60
C ARG A 449 3.23 9.65 32.64
N GLU A 450 3.49 10.82 32.10
CA GLU A 450 2.51 11.91 32.05
C GLU A 450 1.30 11.52 31.20
N VAL A 451 1.50 10.81 30.08
CA VAL A 451 0.39 10.25 29.29
C VAL A 451 -0.48 9.32 30.15
N PHE A 452 0.10 8.45 30.98
CA PHE A 452 -0.68 7.63 31.92
C PHE A 452 -1.42 8.46 32.98
N SER A 453 -0.75 9.47 33.55
CA SER A 453 -1.38 10.40 34.50
C SER A 453 -2.60 11.09 33.89
N LEU A 454 -2.51 11.52 32.63
CA LEU A 454 -3.61 12.13 31.88
C LEU A 454 -4.79 11.18 31.71
N MET A 455 -4.54 9.88 31.53
CA MET A 455 -5.59 8.86 31.36
C MET A 455 -6.22 8.41 32.70
N GLY A 456 -5.90 9.08 33.81
CA GLY A 456 -6.44 8.78 35.14
C GLY A 456 -5.75 7.65 35.89
N ALA A 457 -4.55 7.24 35.45
CA ALA A 457 -3.80 6.12 36.04
C ALA A 457 -3.12 6.44 37.39
N ASP A 458 -3.24 7.67 37.89
CA ASP A 458 -2.74 8.09 39.20
C ASP A 458 -3.74 7.91 40.34
N GLN A 459 -4.95 7.40 40.04
CA GLN A 459 -5.80 6.88 41.11
C GLN A 459 -5.10 5.64 41.70
N PRO A 460 -4.95 5.56 43.04
CA PRO A 460 -4.34 4.39 43.67
C PRO A 460 -5.10 3.14 43.23
N ASN A 461 -4.34 2.08 42.86
CA ASN A 461 -4.92 0.78 42.58
C ASN A 461 -5.84 0.41 43.75
N PRO A 462 -7.14 0.10 43.51
CA PRO A 462 -7.93 -0.51 44.55
C PRO A 462 -7.19 -1.78 44.94
N THR A 463 -6.84 -1.85 46.20
CA THR A 463 -6.15 -2.99 46.76
C THR A 463 -6.96 -4.27 46.54
N LEU A 464 -6.29 -5.43 46.52
CA LEU A 464 -6.95 -6.74 46.40
C LEU A 464 -8.06 -6.96 47.45
N TRP A 465 -8.06 -6.23 48.57
CA TRP A 465 -9.11 -6.28 49.57
C TRP A 465 -10.34 -5.42 49.20
N GLU A 466 -10.16 -4.23 48.62
CA GLU A 466 -11.26 -3.38 48.14
C GLU A 466 -12.04 -4.02 46.99
N LEU A 467 -11.36 -4.75 46.10
CA LEU A 467 -12.00 -5.49 45.02
C LEU A 467 -12.78 -6.73 45.50
N ARG A 468 -12.42 -7.27 46.67
CA ARG A 468 -13.07 -8.43 47.27
C ARG A 468 -14.33 -8.06 48.05
N ASP A 469 -14.41 -6.84 48.57
CA ASP A 469 -15.58 -6.32 49.28
C ASP A 469 -16.65 -5.73 48.33
N ALA A 470 -16.30 -5.48 47.07
CA ALA A 470 -17.19 -4.94 46.04
C ALA A 470 -17.87 -6.02 45.15
N ALA A 471 -17.45 -7.28 45.26
CA ALA A 471 -17.99 -8.45 44.53
C ALA A 471 -18.78 -9.35 45.48
#